data_AF-A0A1J3J2Y3-F1
#
_entry.id   AF-A0A1J3J2Y3-F1
#
_cell.length_a   1.000
_cell.length_b   1.000
_cell.length_c   1.000
_cell.angle_alpha   90.00
_cell.angle_beta   90.00
_cell.angle_gamma   90.00
#
_symmetry.space_group_name_H-M   'P 1'
#
loop_
_entity.id
_entity.type
_entity.pdbx_description
1 polymer ?
#
loop_
_entity_poly.entity_id
_entity_poly.type
_entity_poly.pdbx_seq_one_letter_code
_entity_poly.pdbx_strand_id
1 'polypeptide(L)'
;NVYMLMQCTPDITSQDCKRCLGDCVTLYKSQFWGRQGGEVNRPSCFFRWDLYDFHGAFGNVTRVPAPPRPQAQEKESSIKNKKGRSIRYGGIIAIIVVFTFINLLVFIGFIKLYARRRRSNNMSYITDVGSAEYSDSAGQFMLRFDLAMISMATDDFSCENKLGQGGF
;
A
#
# COMPACT_ATOMS: atom_id res chain seq x y z
N ASN A 1 -15.28 26.74 5.35
CA ASN A 1 -14.25 27.49 4.62
C ASN A 1 -13.28 26.52 3.99
N VAL A 2 -12.81 26.84 2.79
CA VAL A 2 -11.76 26.08 2.09
C VAL A 2 -10.59 27.01 1.89
N TYR A 3 -9.40 26.59 2.30
CA TYR A 3 -8.17 27.35 2.18
C TYR A 3 -7.28 26.69 1.14
N MET A 4 -6.65 27.49 0.28
CA MET A 4 -5.85 27.02 -0.84
C MET A 4 -4.57 27.83 -0.95
N LEU A 5 -3.49 27.14 -1.33
CA LEU A 5 -2.18 27.72 -1.56
C LEU A 5 -1.58 27.11 -2.83
N MET A 6 -0.98 27.97 -3.64
CA MET A 6 -0.22 27.60 -4.81
C MET A 6 1.03 28.46 -4.88
N GLN A 7 2.17 27.83 -5.14
CA GLN A 7 3.43 28.55 -5.27
C GLN A 7 4.31 27.87 -6.32
N CYS A 8 5.05 28.71 -7.04
CA CYS A 8 6.09 28.30 -7.96
C CYS A 8 7.44 28.79 -7.46
N THR A 9 8.51 28.11 -7.86
CA THR A 9 9.87 28.60 -7.68
C THR A 9 10.11 29.81 -8.61
N PRO A 10 10.98 30.75 -8.25
CA PRO A 10 11.13 32.00 -8.98
C PRO A 10 11.95 31.87 -10.27
N ASP A 11 12.56 30.70 -10.53
CA ASP A 11 13.42 30.42 -11.69
C ASP A 11 12.67 30.07 -12.98
N ILE A 12 11.34 29.89 -12.91
CA ILE A 12 10.51 29.48 -14.05
C ILE A 12 9.66 30.63 -14.62
N THR A 13 9.22 30.46 -15.86
CA THR A 13 8.34 31.45 -16.51
C THR A 13 6.91 31.37 -15.96
N SER A 14 6.13 32.43 -16.15
CA SER A 14 4.71 32.43 -15.77
C SER A 14 3.92 31.32 -16.48
N GLN A 15 4.26 31.04 -17.75
CA GLN A 15 3.62 29.97 -18.52
C GLN A 15 3.95 28.59 -17.94
N ASP A 16 5.22 28.33 -17.62
CA ASP A 16 5.66 27.07 -16.99
C ASP A 16 5.04 26.90 -15.61
N CYS A 17 4.94 27.98 -14.82
CA CYS A 17 4.28 27.97 -13.52
C CYS A 17 2.81 27.58 -13.64
N LYS A 18 2.06 28.21 -14.57
CA LYS A 18 0.65 27.88 -14.81
C LYS A 18 0.47 26.41 -15.21
N ARG A 19 1.36 25.92 -16.08
CA ARG A 19 1.34 24.50 -16.50
C ARG A 19 1.63 23.57 -15.32
N CYS A 20 2.68 23.83 -14.56
CA CYS A 20 3.08 23.03 -13.42
C CYS A 20 1.96 22.93 -12.36
N LEU A 21 1.36 24.06 -12.00
CA LEU A 21 0.23 24.09 -11.06
C LEU A 21 -1.01 23.37 -11.60
N GLY A 22 -1.31 23.53 -12.89
CA GLY A 22 -2.39 22.79 -13.56
C GLY A 22 -2.17 21.27 -13.52
N ASP A 23 -0.93 20.83 -13.73
CA ASP A 23 -0.55 19.42 -13.64
C ASP A 23 -0.64 18.90 -12.20
N CYS A 24 -0.34 19.72 -11.18
CA CYS A 24 -0.55 19.37 -9.77
C CYS A 24 -2.03 19.15 -9.43
N VAL A 25 -2.90 20.08 -9.87
CA VAL A 25 -4.36 19.96 -9.64
C VAL A 25 -4.93 18.75 -10.37
N THR A 26 -4.51 18.52 -11.61
CA THR A 26 -4.94 17.37 -12.40
C THR A 26 -4.53 16.06 -11.75
N LEU A 27 -3.28 15.98 -11.28
CA LEU A 27 -2.80 14.81 -10.55
C LEU A 27 -3.62 14.60 -9.27
N TYR A 28 -3.89 15.66 -8.50
CA TYR A 28 -4.69 15.57 -7.29
C TYR A 28 -6.08 15.01 -7.58
N LYS A 29 -6.75 15.57 -8.59
CA LYS A 29 -8.08 15.09 -9.01
C LYS A 29 -8.06 13.63 -9.46
N SER A 30 -7.00 13.18 -10.14
CA SER A 30 -6.95 11.79 -10.61
C SER A 30 -6.64 10.75 -9.52
N GLN A 31 -5.80 11.09 -8.54
CA GLN A 31 -5.29 10.12 -7.55
C GLN A 31 -5.96 10.25 -6.18
N PHE A 32 -6.44 11.44 -5.83
CA PHE A 32 -6.91 11.79 -4.48
C PHE A 32 -8.34 12.33 -4.50
N TRP A 33 -9.13 12.01 -5.54
CA TRP A 33 -10.53 12.40 -5.62
C TRP A 33 -11.31 11.98 -4.37
N GLY A 34 -12.16 12.86 -3.86
CA GLY A 34 -13.00 12.60 -2.69
C GLY A 34 -12.27 12.67 -1.34
N ARG A 35 -10.95 12.89 -1.32
CA ARG A 35 -10.23 13.15 -0.06
C ARG A 35 -10.46 14.59 0.40
N GLN A 36 -10.49 14.77 1.72
CA GLN A 36 -10.55 16.08 2.33
C GLN A 36 -9.13 16.61 2.54
N GLY A 37 -8.82 17.73 1.88
CA GLY A 37 -7.51 18.36 1.95
C GLY A 37 -6.39 17.55 1.28
N GLY A 38 -5.22 18.17 1.16
CA GLY A 38 -3.99 17.54 0.71
C GLY A 38 -3.14 18.44 -0.16
N GLU A 39 -1.98 17.90 -0.54
CA GLU A 39 -1.00 18.63 -1.33
C GLU A 39 -0.41 17.77 -2.45
N VAL A 40 0.09 18.46 -3.48
CA VAL A 40 0.89 17.89 -4.55
C VAL A 40 2.10 18.77 -4.77
N ASN A 41 3.28 18.18 -4.58
CA ASN A 41 4.58 18.83 -4.71
C ASN A 41 5.26 18.40 -6.02
N ARG A 42 5.76 19.36 -6.78
CA ARG A 42 6.67 19.18 -7.92
C ARG A 42 7.94 20.02 -7.69
N PRO A 43 9.05 19.74 -8.39
CA PRO A 43 10.31 20.45 -8.16
C PRO A 43 10.20 21.98 -8.26
N SER A 44 9.34 22.48 -9.16
CA SER A 44 9.20 23.92 -9.43
C SER A 44 7.86 24.53 -8.99
N CYS A 45 6.94 23.73 -8.46
CA CYS A 45 5.66 24.24 -7.97
C CYS A 45 5.00 23.28 -6.99
N PHE A 46 4.13 23.80 -6.14
CA PHE A 46 3.27 22.96 -5.33
C PHE A 46 1.88 23.57 -5.16
N PHE A 47 0.94 22.69 -4.84
CA PHE A 47 -0.45 22.99 -4.60
C PHE A 47 -0.85 22.34 -3.28
N ARG A 48 -1.51 23.09 -2.40
CA ARG A 48 -2.12 22.58 -1.18
C ARG A 48 -3.51 23.17 -1.01
N TRP A 49 -4.45 22.35 -0.56
CA TRP A 49 -5.72 22.84 -0.04
C TRP A 49 -6.10 22.12 1.24
N ASP A 50 -6.88 22.79 2.07
CA ASP A 50 -7.27 22.29 3.37
C ASP A 50 -8.61 22.91 3.81
N LEU A 51 -9.28 22.30 4.78
CA LEU A 51 -10.43 22.91 5.46
C LEU A 51 -10.00 23.79 6.63
N TYR A 52 -8.77 23.60 7.11
CA TYR A 52 -8.17 24.40 8.17
C TYR A 52 -7.45 25.61 7.58
N ASP A 53 -7.55 26.73 8.29
CA ASP A 53 -6.78 27.94 8.00
C ASP A 53 -5.28 27.63 8.10
N PHE A 54 -4.48 28.34 7.30
CA PHE A 54 -3.03 28.31 7.38
C PHE A 54 -2.46 29.20 8.50
N HIS A 55 -3.30 29.73 9.40
CA HIS A 55 -2.92 30.47 10.62
C HIS A 55 -1.88 31.56 10.37
N GLY A 56 -2.08 32.37 9.33
CA GLY A 56 -1.17 33.47 9.00
C GLY A 56 0.22 33.03 8.51
N ALA A 57 0.43 31.76 8.16
CA ALA A 57 1.69 31.27 7.57
C ALA A 57 2.14 32.09 6.34
N PHE A 58 1.20 32.74 5.66
CA PHE A 58 1.46 33.59 4.48
C PHE A 58 1.34 35.10 4.74
N GLY A 59 1.06 35.53 5.97
CA GLY A 59 0.87 36.95 6.29
C GLY A 59 2.12 37.81 6.09
N ASN A 60 3.30 37.21 6.27
CA ASN A 60 4.61 37.88 6.18
C ASN A 60 5.51 37.28 5.07
N VAL A 61 4.93 36.71 4.01
CA VAL A 61 5.74 36.17 2.90
C VAL A 61 6.12 37.29 1.96
N THR A 62 7.35 37.78 2.11
CA THR A 62 7.97 38.68 1.14
C THR A 62 8.13 37.92 -0.18
N ARG A 63 7.50 38.41 -1.25
CA ARG A 63 7.79 37.90 -2.60
C ARG A 63 9.26 38.15 -2.90
N VAL A 64 10.06 37.10 -2.90
CA VAL A 64 11.45 37.17 -3.35
C VAL A 64 11.43 37.34 -4.87
N PRO A 65 11.97 38.45 -5.40
CA PRO A 65 12.10 38.63 -6.85
C PRO A 65 12.93 37.49 -7.43
N ALA A 66 12.59 37.06 -8.64
CA ALA A 66 13.46 36.16 -9.38
C ALA A 66 14.87 36.75 -9.48
N PRO A 67 15.93 35.98 -9.21
CA PRO A 67 17.28 36.41 -9.52
C PRO A 67 17.34 36.90 -10.97
N PRO A 68 18.14 37.94 -11.28
CA PRO A 68 18.32 38.38 -12.66
C PRO A 68 18.71 37.18 -13.52
N ARG A 69 17.85 36.82 -14.46
CA ARG A 69 18.16 35.76 -15.41
C ARG A 69 19.41 36.22 -16.18
N PRO A 70 20.48 35.42 -16.25
CA PRO A 70 21.57 35.70 -17.18
C PRO A 70 20.94 35.96 -18.55
N GLN A 71 21.31 37.07 -19.20
CA GLN A 71 20.87 37.34 -20.57
C GLN A 71 21.29 36.14 -21.42
N ALA A 72 20.34 35.26 -21.70
CA ALA A 72 20.50 34.31 -22.77
C ALA A 72 20.59 35.17 -24.02
N GLN A 73 21.80 35.29 -24.59
CA GLN A 73 21.93 35.66 -25.98
C GLN A 73 20.90 34.84 -26.75
N GLU A 74 20.02 35.51 -27.49
CA GLU A 74 19.23 34.91 -28.55
C GLU A 74 20.21 34.34 -29.58
N LYS A 75 20.82 33.19 -29.29
CA LYS A 75 21.20 32.28 -30.34
C LYS A 75 19.87 31.74 -30.82
N GLU A 76 19.50 32.16 -32.03
CA GLU A 76 18.54 31.54 -32.91
C GLU A 76 18.91 30.05 -33.06
N SER A 77 18.61 29.26 -32.03
CA SER A 77 18.78 27.83 -32.04
C SER A 77 17.54 27.31 -32.73
N SER A 78 17.69 27.10 -34.04
CA SER A 78 16.84 26.23 -34.85
C SER A 78 16.12 25.20 -33.98
N ILE A 79 14.78 25.21 -34.05
CA ILE A 79 13.89 24.25 -33.40
C ILE A 79 14.28 22.85 -33.87
N LYS A 80 15.23 22.22 -33.18
CA LYS A 80 15.29 20.76 -33.11
C LYS A 80 14.38 20.40 -31.96
N ASN A 81 13.12 20.15 -32.33
CA ASN A 81 12.17 19.40 -31.52
C ASN A 81 12.91 18.22 -30.90
N LYS A 82 13.34 18.35 -29.63
CA LYS A 82 13.76 17.21 -28.84
C LYS A 82 12.47 16.45 -28.56
N LYS A 83 12.13 15.58 -29.50
CA LYS A 83 11.15 14.52 -29.37
C LYS A 83 11.40 13.92 -28.00
N GLY A 84 10.56 14.27 -27.03
CA GLY A 84 10.55 13.63 -25.72
C GLY A 84 10.60 12.14 -26.01
N ARG A 85 11.60 11.47 -25.45
CA ARG A 85 11.83 10.05 -25.71
C ARG A 85 10.61 9.32 -25.17
N SER A 86 9.59 9.17 -26.01
CA SER A 86 8.42 8.38 -25.75
C SER A 86 8.96 6.99 -25.48
N ILE A 87 8.95 6.58 -24.21
CA ILE A 87 9.28 5.22 -23.82
C ILE A 87 8.36 4.36 -24.68
N ARG A 88 8.98 3.57 -25.56
CA ARG A 88 8.27 2.73 -26.53
C ARG A 88 7.25 1.93 -25.72
N TYR A 89 6.00 1.86 -26.15
CA TYR A 89 4.90 1.21 -25.41
C TYR A 89 5.30 -0.19 -24.88
N GLY A 90 6.13 -0.92 -25.62
CA GLY A 90 6.73 -2.19 -25.20
C GLY A 90 7.63 -2.14 -23.95
N GLY A 91 8.35 -1.05 -23.70
CA GLY A 91 9.13 -0.86 -22.47
C GLY A 91 8.25 -0.67 -21.23
N ILE A 92 7.10 0.01 -21.38
CA ILE A 92 6.13 0.17 -20.30
C ILE A 92 5.49 -1.19 -19.97
N ILE A 93 5.11 -1.97 -20.98
CA ILE A 93 4.56 -3.32 -20.80
C ILE A 93 5.58 -4.23 -20.09
N ALA A 94 6.84 -4.22 -20.53
CA ALA A 94 7.87 -5.05 -19.92
C ALA A 94 8.05 -4.76 -18.42
N ILE A 95 8.05 -3.48 -18.03
CA ILE A 95 8.14 -3.08 -16.62
C ILE A 95 6.93 -3.60 -15.83
N ILE A 96 5.71 -3.41 -16.34
CA ILE A 96 4.49 -3.87 -15.65
C ILE A 96 4.49 -5.39 -15.48
N VAL A 97 4.86 -6.15 -16.52
CA VAL A 97 4.91 -7.61 -16.46
C VAL A 97 5.94 -8.09 -15.43
N VAL A 98 7.12 -7.46 -15.37
CA VAL A 98 8.15 -7.80 -14.38
C VAL A 98 7.68 -7.49 -12.96
N PHE A 99 7.12 -6.29 -12.72
CA PHE A 99 6.62 -5.93 -11.39
C PHE A 99 5.48 -6.83 -10.93
N THR A 100 4.52 -7.13 -11.81
CA THR A 100 3.39 -8.02 -11.47
C THR A 100 3.86 -9.44 -11.15
N PHE A 101 4.81 -9.97 -11.92
CA PHE A 101 5.38 -11.30 -11.67
C PHE A 101 6.13 -11.38 -10.33
N ILE A 102 6.96 -10.37 -10.01
CA ILE A 102 7.68 -10.30 -8.73
C ILE A 102 6.69 -10.24 -7.55
N ASN A 103 5.67 -9.38 -7.63
CA ASN A 103 4.66 -9.27 -6.58
C ASN A 103 3.87 -10.58 -6.39
N LEU A 104 3.55 -11.28 -7.48
CA LEU A 104 2.87 -12.58 -7.42
C LEU A 104 3.71 -13.64 -6.71
N LEU A 105 5.01 -13.73 -7.01
CA LEU A 105 5.93 -14.67 -6.36
C LEU A 105 6.06 -14.38 -4.86
N VAL A 106 6.19 -13.10 -4.49
CA VAL A 106 6.25 -12.67 -3.08
C VAL A 106 4.95 -13.02 -2.36
N PHE A 107 3.79 -12.79 -2.98
CA PHE A 107 2.49 -13.11 -2.41
C PHE A 107 2.31 -14.62 -2.19
N ILE A 108 2.67 -15.46 -3.16
CA ILE A 108 2.65 -16.92 -3.02
C ILE A 108 3.62 -17.37 -1.92
N GLY A 109 4.83 -16.81 -1.89
CA GLY A 109 5.82 -17.07 -0.85
C GLY A 109 5.29 -16.71 0.54
N PHE A 110 4.63 -15.57 0.67
CA PHE A 110 4.00 -15.12 1.91
C PHE A 110 2.87 -16.06 2.33
N ILE A 111 1.98 -16.46 1.42
CA ILE A 111 0.93 -17.45 1.70
C ILE A 111 1.53 -18.78 2.16
N LYS A 112 2.57 -19.27 1.48
CA LYS A 112 3.24 -20.54 1.85
C LYS A 112 3.91 -20.43 3.22
N LEU A 113 4.59 -19.32 3.52
CA LEU A 113 5.17 -19.05 4.84
C LEU A 113 4.10 -18.95 5.92
N TYR A 114 3.00 -18.25 5.64
CA TYR A 114 1.91 -18.07 6.58
C TYR A 114 1.16 -19.38 6.83
N ALA A 115 0.93 -20.18 5.79
CA ALA A 115 0.35 -21.52 5.90
C ALA A 115 1.29 -22.48 6.64
N ARG A 116 2.60 -22.42 6.39
CA ARG A 116 3.61 -23.21 7.13
C ARG A 116 3.65 -22.80 8.60
N ARG A 117 3.61 -21.50 8.90
CA ARG A 117 3.56 -20.96 10.26
C ARG A 117 2.25 -21.33 10.95
N ARG A 118 1.12 -21.26 10.27
CA ARG A 118 -0.18 -21.73 10.80
C ARG A 118 -0.16 -23.23 11.07
N ARG A 119 0.48 -24.04 10.23
CA ARG A 119 0.64 -25.48 10.48
C ARG A 119 1.55 -25.74 11.69
N SER A 120 2.62 -24.96 11.86
CA SER A 120 3.48 -25.01 13.05
C SER A 120 2.75 -24.54 14.31
N ASN A 121 1.90 -23.51 14.22
CA ASN A 121 1.14 -22.97 15.34
C ASN A 121 -0.05 -23.88 15.71
N ASN A 122 -0.71 -24.50 14.72
CA ASN A 122 -1.74 -25.52 14.98
C ASN A 122 -1.13 -26.78 15.59
N MET A 123 0.08 -27.18 15.18
CA MET A 123 0.84 -28.23 15.85
C MET A 123 1.18 -27.82 17.29
N SER A 124 1.60 -26.56 17.51
CA SER A 124 1.92 -26.02 18.84
C SER A 124 0.69 -25.86 19.75
N TYR A 125 -0.50 -25.57 19.22
CA TYR A 125 -1.74 -25.50 19.98
C TYR A 125 -2.20 -26.90 20.44
N ILE A 126 -2.00 -27.94 19.61
CA ILE A 126 -2.24 -29.34 20.01
C ILE A 126 -1.25 -29.78 21.11
N THR A 127 0.02 -29.33 21.06
CA THR A 127 0.99 -29.66 22.10
C THR A 127 0.72 -28.93 23.42
N ASP A 128 0.21 -27.69 23.40
CA ASP A 128 -0.02 -26.86 24.60
C ASP A 128 -1.32 -27.20 25.35
N VAL A 129 -2.36 -27.69 24.66
CA VAL A 129 -3.58 -28.22 25.32
C VAL A 129 -3.31 -29.59 25.98
N GLY A 130 -2.20 -30.25 25.65
CA GLY A 130 -1.77 -31.53 26.22
C GLY A 130 -0.95 -31.45 27.51
N SER A 131 -0.62 -30.24 28.01
CA SER A 131 0.23 -30.07 29.19
C SER A 131 -0.30 -29.06 30.20
N ALA A 132 -1.60 -29.12 30.51
CA ALA A 132 -2.12 -28.58 31.75
C ALA A 132 -2.17 -29.71 32.78
N GLU A 133 -1.03 -29.98 33.43
CA GLU A 133 -1.00 -30.72 34.69
C GLU A 133 -1.80 -29.93 35.73
N TYR A 134 -3.05 -30.35 35.98
CA TYR A 134 -3.76 -30.02 37.19
C TYR A 134 -3.76 -31.26 38.08
N SER A 135 -2.81 -31.27 39.01
CA SER A 135 -2.81 -32.22 40.13
C SER A 135 -4.00 -31.92 41.03
N ASP A 136 -4.96 -32.84 41.10
CA ASP A 136 -5.83 -32.96 42.27
C ASP A 136 -5.99 -34.43 42.67
N SER A 137 -5.88 -34.61 43.97
CA SER A 137 -5.78 -35.85 44.72
C SER A 137 -7.16 -36.51 44.83
N ALA A 138 -7.52 -37.41 43.91
CA ALA A 138 -8.40 -38.56 44.16
C ALA A 138 -8.69 -39.37 42.87
N GLY A 139 -7.90 -40.41 42.62
CA GLY A 139 -8.37 -41.77 42.34
C GLY A 139 -9.52 -42.10 41.35
N GLN A 140 -9.87 -41.30 40.34
CA GLN A 140 -10.73 -41.78 39.24
C GLN A 140 -10.20 -41.37 37.86
N PHE A 141 -9.69 -42.36 37.12
CA PHE A 141 -9.40 -42.24 35.69
C PHE A 141 -10.72 -42.18 34.91
N MET A 142 -11.25 -40.99 34.65
CA MET A 142 -12.20 -40.82 33.55
C MET A 142 -11.40 -40.78 32.24
N LEU A 143 -11.55 -41.82 31.40
CA LEU A 143 -11.15 -41.76 29.99
C LEU A 143 -12.02 -40.69 29.31
N ARG A 144 -11.54 -39.45 29.30
CA ARG A 144 -12.14 -38.37 28.53
C ARG A 144 -11.72 -38.55 27.07
N PHE A 145 -12.66 -39.01 26.27
CA PHE A 145 -12.48 -39.13 24.82
C PHE A 145 -12.41 -37.75 24.18
N ASP A 146 -11.42 -37.54 23.31
CA ASP A 146 -11.28 -36.33 22.53
C ASP A 146 -12.33 -36.32 21.39
N LEU A 147 -13.39 -35.55 21.61
CA LEU A 147 -14.50 -35.40 20.67
C LEU A 147 -14.03 -34.83 19.32
N ALA A 148 -12.98 -34.00 19.32
CA ALA A 148 -12.44 -33.43 18.09
C ALA A 148 -11.70 -34.50 17.26
N MET A 149 -10.95 -35.37 17.93
CA MET A 149 -10.31 -36.53 17.30
C MET A 149 -11.36 -37.51 16.75
N ILE A 150 -12.45 -37.75 17.48
CA ILE A 150 -13.55 -38.61 17.03
C ILE A 150 -14.27 -38.01 15.83
N SER A 151 -14.60 -36.72 15.86
CA SER A 151 -15.23 -36.02 14.73
C SER A 151 -14.34 -36.07 13.48
N MET A 152 -13.02 -35.88 13.61
CA MET A 152 -12.10 -36.01 12.48
C MET A 152 -12.00 -37.45 11.95
N ALA A 153 -11.91 -38.44 12.85
CA ALA A 153 -11.80 -39.84 12.44
C ALA A 153 -13.09 -40.37 11.78
N THR A 154 -14.24 -39.82 12.16
CA THR A 154 -15.55 -40.18 11.62
C THR A 154 -15.99 -39.30 10.44
N ASP A 155 -15.16 -38.36 10.01
CA ASP A 155 -15.51 -37.34 9.00
C ASP A 155 -16.86 -36.69 9.31
N ASP A 156 -16.94 -36.09 10.50
CA ASP A 156 -18.15 -35.49 11.08
C ASP A 156 -19.33 -36.47 11.17
N PHE A 157 -19.06 -37.70 11.64
CA PHE A 157 -20.04 -38.78 11.79
C PHE A 157 -20.72 -39.18 10.47
N SER A 158 -19.95 -39.16 9.38
CA SER A 158 -20.37 -39.69 8.09
C SER A 158 -20.81 -41.16 8.21
N CYS A 159 -21.81 -41.55 7.41
CA CYS A 159 -22.30 -42.93 7.41
C CYS A 159 -21.25 -43.95 6.97
N GLU A 160 -20.18 -43.50 6.31
CA GLU A 160 -19.10 -44.35 5.77
C GLU A 160 -18.01 -44.61 6.81
N ASN A 161 -17.79 -43.69 7.76
CA ASN A 161 -16.69 -43.75 8.74
C ASN A 161 -17.20 -43.95 10.17
N LYS A 162 -17.86 -45.09 10.41
CA LYS A 162 -18.40 -45.45 11.74
C LYS A 162 -17.33 -46.14 12.58
N LEU A 163 -17.13 -45.66 13.82
CA LEU A 163 -16.30 -46.34 14.82
C LEU A 163 -17.17 -47.33 15.62
N GLY A 164 -16.74 -48.59 15.71
CA GLY A 164 -17.40 -49.60 16.55
C GLY A 164 -18.52 -50.41 15.88
N GLN A 165 -18.38 -50.81 14.61
CA GLN A 165 -19.38 -51.62 13.91
C GLN A 165 -19.39 -53.12 14.30
N GLY A 166 -18.54 -53.53 15.25
CA GLY A 166 -18.54 -54.88 15.80
C GLY A 166 -19.51 -54.99 16.97
N GLY A 167 -20.53 -55.83 16.83
CA GLY A 167 -21.29 -56.35 17.98
C GLY A 167 -20.42 -57.31 18.79
N PHE A 168 -20.66 -57.36 20.10
CA PHE A 168 -20.14 -58.42 20.96
C PHE A 168 -20.70 -59.78 20.55
#